data_AF-A0A3D2KG58-F1
#
_entry.id   AF-A0A3D2KG58-F1
#
_cell.length_a   1.000
_cell.length_b   1.000
_cell.length_c   1.000
_cell.angle_alpha   90.00
_cell.angle_beta   90.00
_cell.angle_gamma   90.00
#
_symmetry.space_group_name_H-M   'P 1'
#
loop_
_entity.id
_entity.type
_entity.pdbx_description
1 polymer ?
#
loop_
_entity_poly.entity_id
_entity_poly.type
_entity_poly.pdbx_seq_one_letter_code
_entity_poly.pdbx_strand_id
1 'polypeptide(L)'
;MCLAYQSGSDSNYILFNKTHNGSLPKPKGTGPNGGRLQSHHGLQQQWAIENLSKYGYDPSLAPTVTLETGKGMPHTIISNLQNARRDARIASGNGKWSSSLQDELSYIVSDFRAAGYSDLTIGNVLEQQYKMLDQLGVSYERIKY
;
A
#
# COMPACT_ATOMS: atom_id res chain seq x y z
N MET A 1 17.39 29.55 4.49
CA MET A 1 17.91 28.31 5.12
C MET A 1 17.21 27.15 4.44
N CYS A 2 17.80 26.60 3.38
CA CYS A 2 17.22 25.49 2.62
C CYS A 2 17.66 24.18 3.29
N LEU A 3 16.72 23.41 3.80
CA LEU A 3 16.99 22.06 4.31
C LEU A 3 17.24 21.14 3.11
N ALA A 4 18.38 20.46 3.15
CA ALA A 4 18.80 19.49 2.15
C ALA A 4 17.81 18.30 2.14
N TYR A 5 17.28 17.99 0.95
CA TYR A 5 16.48 16.80 0.70
C TYR A 5 17.43 15.60 0.73
N GLN A 6 17.40 14.82 1.81
CA GLN A 6 18.12 13.55 1.89
C GLN A 6 17.50 12.58 0.89
N SER A 7 18.21 12.28 -0.20
CA SER A 7 17.89 11.16 -1.08
C SER A 7 18.10 9.86 -0.32
N GLY A 8 17.07 9.37 0.37
CA GLY A 8 17.10 8.06 1.00
C GLY A 8 17.10 6.98 -0.07
N SER A 9 18.23 6.30 -0.29
CA SER A 9 18.21 5.01 -0.97
C SER A 9 17.52 4.03 -0.01
N ASP A 10 16.28 3.64 -0.30
CA ASP A 10 15.58 2.65 0.51
C ASP A 10 16.39 1.36 0.56
N SER A 11 16.63 0.83 1.77
CA SER A 11 17.33 -0.45 1.95
C SER A 11 16.43 -1.65 1.64
N ASN A 12 15.11 -1.45 1.67
CA ASN A 12 14.11 -2.47 1.42
C ASN A 12 13.75 -2.53 -0.06
N TYR A 13 13.67 -3.73 -0.62
CA TYR A 13 13.27 -3.94 -2.00
C TYR A 13 11.84 -3.45 -2.24
N ILE A 14 11.63 -2.77 -3.37
CA ILE A 14 10.32 -2.39 -3.87
C ILE A 14 10.29 -2.36 -5.39
N LEU A 15 9.25 -2.93 -5.99
CA LEU A 15 8.99 -2.84 -7.42
C LEU A 15 7.56 -2.40 -7.69
N PHE A 16 7.40 -1.27 -8.37
CA PHE A 16 6.09 -0.70 -8.71
C PHE A 16 5.46 -1.41 -9.91
N ASN A 17 4.24 -1.91 -9.73
CA ASN A 17 3.49 -2.63 -10.74
C ASN A 17 2.26 -1.82 -11.16
N LYS A 18 1.98 -1.79 -12.47
CA LYS A 18 0.78 -1.15 -13.00
C LYS A 18 -0.50 -1.86 -12.56
N THR A 19 -0.47 -3.19 -12.47
CA THR A 19 -1.60 -4.04 -12.09
C THR A 19 -1.12 -5.19 -11.21
N HIS A 20 -2.02 -5.79 -10.43
CA HIS A 20 -1.74 -6.99 -9.65
C HIS A 20 -1.47 -8.22 -10.53
N ASN A 21 -2.31 -8.46 -11.54
CA ASN A 21 -2.17 -9.60 -12.46
C ASN A 21 -0.87 -9.53 -13.30
N GLY A 22 -0.38 -8.32 -13.55
CA GLY A 22 0.85 -8.02 -14.28
C GLY A 22 2.06 -7.93 -13.38
N SER A 23 1.91 -8.14 -12.08
CA SER A 23 2.97 -7.84 -11.12
C SER A 23 4.23 -8.69 -11.36
N LEU A 24 5.37 -8.03 -11.28
CA LEU A 24 6.70 -8.59 -11.51
C LEU A 24 7.45 -8.78 -10.18
N PRO A 25 8.55 -9.54 -10.15
CA PRO A 25 9.04 -10.41 -11.23
C PRO A 25 8.15 -11.65 -11.42
N LYS A 26 8.32 -12.35 -12.55
CA LYS A 26 7.64 -13.61 -12.88
C LYS A 26 8.69 -14.65 -13.31
N PRO A 27 8.93 -15.73 -12.55
CA PRO A 27 8.38 -16.00 -11.22
C PRO A 27 8.87 -14.99 -10.17
N LYS A 28 8.17 -14.86 -9.04
CA LYS A 28 8.50 -13.87 -8.00
C LYS A 28 9.88 -14.08 -7.38
N GLY A 29 10.29 -15.31 -7.14
CA GLY A 29 11.60 -15.60 -6.54
C GLY A 29 11.82 -14.99 -5.14
N THR A 30 13.08 -14.67 -4.85
CA THR A 30 13.56 -14.14 -3.57
C THR A 30 14.19 -12.77 -3.79
N GLY A 31 13.91 -11.83 -2.90
CA GLY A 31 14.48 -10.49 -2.92
C GLY A 31 15.90 -10.43 -2.35
N PRO A 32 16.53 -9.24 -2.42
CA PRO A 32 17.92 -9.04 -2.01
C PRO A 32 18.16 -9.24 -0.50
N ASN A 33 17.13 -9.09 0.34
CA ASN A 33 17.22 -9.32 1.78
C ASN A 33 16.83 -10.76 2.17
N GLY A 34 16.68 -11.66 1.19
CA GLY A 34 16.38 -13.07 1.41
C GLY A 34 14.90 -13.40 1.62
N GLY A 35 14.01 -12.40 1.57
CA GLY A 35 12.57 -12.61 1.68
C GLY A 35 11.95 -13.08 0.36
N ARG A 36 10.88 -13.88 0.40
CA ARG A 36 10.13 -14.21 -0.84
C ARG A 36 9.43 -12.96 -1.36
N LEU A 37 9.40 -12.76 -2.67
CA LEU A 37 8.71 -11.61 -3.25
C LEU A 37 7.21 -11.86 -3.38
N GLN A 38 6.40 -10.89 -2.97
CA GLN A 38 4.93 -10.89 -3.13
C GLN A 38 4.44 -9.50 -3.50
N SER A 39 3.43 -9.45 -4.37
CA SER A 39 2.74 -8.19 -4.69
C SER A 39 1.78 -7.81 -3.56
N HIS A 40 1.78 -6.53 -3.22
CA HIS A 40 1.02 -5.93 -2.13
C HIS A 40 0.19 -4.77 -2.66
N HIS A 41 -1.08 -4.70 -2.27
CA HIS A 41 -1.96 -3.56 -2.58
C HIS A 41 -1.74 -2.44 -1.58
N GLY A 42 -1.65 -1.18 -2.05
CA GLY A 42 -1.50 -0.02 -1.17
C GLY A 42 -2.69 0.10 -0.20
N LEU A 43 -3.90 0.27 -0.75
CA LEU A 43 -5.14 0.09 0.02
C LEU A 43 -5.32 -1.40 0.35
N GLN A 44 -5.81 -1.72 1.56
CA GLN A 44 -6.09 -3.10 1.92
C GLN A 44 -7.10 -3.70 0.93
N GLN A 45 -6.70 -4.78 0.22
CA GLN A 45 -7.45 -5.31 -0.92
C GLN A 45 -8.94 -5.51 -0.61
N GLN A 46 -9.26 -6.16 0.51
CA GLN A 46 -10.66 -6.40 0.86
C GLN A 46 -11.40 -5.11 1.21
N TRP A 47 -10.78 -4.15 1.90
CA TRP A 47 -11.42 -2.85 2.14
C TRP A 47 -11.76 -2.15 0.80
N ALA A 48 -10.83 -2.19 -0.16
CA ALA A 48 -11.03 -1.59 -1.48
C ALA A 48 -12.15 -2.29 -2.27
N ILE A 49 -12.23 -3.63 -2.22
CA ILE A 49 -13.35 -4.38 -2.82
C ILE A 49 -14.68 -3.90 -2.22
N GLU A 50 -14.80 -3.82 -0.90
CA GLU A 50 -16.06 -3.56 -0.21
C GLU A 50 -16.54 -2.11 -0.40
N ASN A 51 -15.60 -1.16 -0.54
CA ASN A 51 -15.91 0.27 -0.62
C ASN A 51 -15.88 0.83 -2.04
N LEU A 52 -15.09 0.25 -2.95
CA LEU A 52 -14.81 0.81 -4.26
C LEU A 52 -15.40 -0.01 -5.44
N SER A 53 -15.90 -1.23 -5.22
CA SER A 53 -16.46 -2.05 -6.33
C SER A 53 -17.61 -1.35 -7.06
N LYS A 54 -18.41 -0.54 -6.36
CA LYS A 54 -19.49 0.26 -6.97
C LYS A 54 -19.00 1.29 -7.99
N TYR A 55 -17.72 1.64 -7.96
CA TYR A 55 -17.05 2.52 -8.92
C TYR A 55 -16.27 1.75 -9.99
N GLY A 56 -16.36 0.41 -10.02
CA GLY A 56 -15.64 -0.44 -10.98
C GLY A 56 -14.26 -0.91 -10.51
N TYR A 57 -13.95 -0.85 -9.22
CA TYR A 57 -12.68 -1.39 -8.70
C TYR A 57 -12.55 -2.89 -8.99
N ASP A 58 -11.45 -3.27 -9.63
CA ASP A 58 -11.03 -4.65 -9.85
C ASP A 58 -9.65 -4.88 -9.20
N PRO A 59 -9.54 -5.76 -8.19
CA PRO A 59 -8.27 -6.03 -7.53
C PRO A 59 -7.21 -6.60 -8.48
N SER A 60 -7.59 -7.27 -9.58
CA SER A 60 -6.64 -7.81 -10.55
C SER A 60 -5.95 -6.71 -11.38
N LEU A 61 -6.64 -5.58 -11.58
CA LEU A 61 -6.18 -4.43 -12.36
C LEU A 61 -5.61 -3.31 -11.47
N ALA A 62 -5.91 -3.31 -10.18
CA ALA A 62 -5.38 -2.32 -9.24
C ALA A 62 -3.84 -2.35 -9.18
N PRO A 63 -3.18 -1.18 -9.02
CA PRO A 63 -1.73 -1.10 -8.90
C PRO A 63 -1.27 -1.78 -7.61
N THR A 64 -0.07 -2.35 -7.67
CA THR A 64 0.56 -3.02 -6.53
C THR A 64 2.04 -2.68 -6.48
N VAL A 65 2.66 -2.89 -5.33
CA VAL A 65 4.10 -2.92 -5.19
C VAL A 65 4.55 -4.33 -4.85
N THR A 66 5.66 -4.81 -5.39
CA THR A 66 6.22 -6.10 -4.99
C THR A 66 7.27 -5.87 -3.93
N LEU A 67 7.10 -6.56 -2.80
CA LEU A 67 7.85 -6.39 -1.57
C LEU A 67 8.32 -7.77 -1.09
N GLU A 68 9.33 -7.77 -0.23
CA GLU A 68 9.75 -8.98 0.47
C GLU A 68 8.77 -9.33 1.61
N THR A 69 8.47 -10.61 1.76
CA THR A 69 7.59 -11.18 2.79
C THR A 69 8.35 -12.12 3.72
N GLY A 70 7.88 -12.23 4.96
CA GLY A 70 8.54 -12.98 6.03
C GLY A 70 8.65 -12.16 7.33
N LYS A 71 9.11 -12.80 8.41
CA LYS A 71 9.26 -12.13 9.71
C LYS A 71 10.17 -10.90 9.58
N GLY A 72 9.64 -9.73 9.95
CA GLY A 72 10.36 -8.45 9.87
C GLY A 72 10.48 -7.86 8.47
N MET A 73 9.85 -8.47 7.45
CA MET A 73 9.93 -7.99 6.07
C MET A 73 8.77 -7.04 5.73
N PRO A 74 8.97 -6.10 4.78
CA PRO A 74 8.02 -5.03 4.51
C PRO A 74 6.59 -5.49 4.21
N HIS A 75 6.41 -6.51 3.37
CA HIS A 75 5.07 -7.04 3.05
C HIS A 75 4.33 -7.47 4.32
N THR A 76 5.01 -8.21 5.20
CA THR A 76 4.41 -8.73 6.43
C THR A 76 4.13 -7.62 7.43
N ILE A 77 5.01 -6.63 7.55
CA ILE A 77 4.81 -5.46 8.42
C ILE A 77 3.52 -4.72 8.00
N ILE A 78 3.40 -4.38 6.72
CA ILE A 78 2.25 -3.62 6.21
C ILE A 78 0.95 -4.44 6.35
N SER A 79 0.97 -5.72 5.96
CA SER A 79 -0.20 -6.60 6.14
C SER A 79 -0.66 -6.69 7.60
N ASN A 80 0.28 -6.77 8.55
CA ASN A 80 -0.05 -6.84 9.97
C ASN A 80 -0.69 -5.55 10.47
N LEU A 81 -0.20 -4.38 10.03
CA LEU A 81 -0.77 -3.08 10.40
C LEU A 81 -2.18 -2.89 9.84
N GLN A 82 -2.41 -3.26 8.58
CA GLN A 82 -3.75 -3.28 7.97
C GLN A 82 -4.71 -4.19 8.75
N ASN A 83 -4.28 -5.40 9.10
CA ASN A 83 -5.09 -6.33 9.89
C ASN A 83 -5.35 -5.82 11.31
N ALA A 84 -4.35 -5.24 11.97
CA ALA A 84 -4.51 -4.69 13.31
C ALA A 84 -5.56 -3.59 13.37
N ARG A 85 -5.59 -2.68 12.38
CA ARG A 85 -6.64 -1.64 12.31
C ARG A 85 -8.02 -2.22 12.03
N ARG A 86 -8.12 -3.21 11.14
CA ARG A 86 -9.38 -3.94 10.91
C ARG A 86 -9.89 -4.60 12.19
N ASP A 87 -9.02 -5.28 12.92
CA ASP A 87 -9.39 -6.02 14.13
C ASP A 87 -9.76 -5.06 15.28
N ALA A 88 -9.06 -3.93 15.40
CA ALA A 88 -9.42 -2.86 16.32
C ALA A 88 -10.83 -2.29 16.04
N ARG A 89 -11.19 -2.07 14.76
CA ARG A 89 -12.55 -1.62 14.40
C ARG A 89 -13.61 -2.61 14.86
N ILE A 90 -13.41 -3.91 14.61
CA ILE A 90 -14.33 -4.97 15.05
C ILE A 90 -14.45 -4.96 16.58
N ALA A 91 -13.33 -4.90 17.30
CA ALA A 91 -13.32 -4.91 18.76
C ALA A 91 -14.05 -3.71 19.37
N SER A 92 -14.05 -2.55 18.69
CA SER A 92 -14.81 -1.36 19.09
C SER A 92 -16.27 -1.37 18.64
N GLY A 93 -16.77 -2.46 18.06
CA GLY A 93 -18.16 -2.55 17.57
C GLY A 93 -18.41 -1.79 16.26
N ASN A 94 -17.37 -1.29 15.60
CA ASN A 94 -17.47 -0.63 14.31
C ASN A 94 -17.50 -1.65 13.17
N GLY A 95 -17.97 -1.22 11.99
CA GLY A 95 -17.95 -2.06 10.80
C GLY A 95 -16.52 -2.45 10.40
N LYS A 96 -16.32 -3.72 10.03
CA LYS A 96 -15.01 -4.28 9.64
C LYS A 96 -14.26 -3.41 8.60
N TRP A 97 -15.02 -2.86 7.65
CA TRP A 97 -14.53 -2.07 6.51
C TRP A 97 -14.99 -0.61 6.55
N SER A 98 -15.35 -0.08 7.73
CA SER A 98 -16.02 1.23 7.86
C SER A 98 -15.09 2.44 7.96
N SER A 99 -13.77 2.26 7.83
CA SER A 99 -12.83 3.39 7.71
C SER A 99 -13.10 4.17 6.43
N SER A 100 -12.82 5.48 6.45
CA SER A 100 -12.93 6.32 5.25
C SER A 100 -11.78 6.06 4.28
N LEU A 101 -11.96 6.46 3.01
CA LEU A 101 -10.86 6.46 2.03
C LEU A 101 -9.67 7.32 2.51
N GLN A 102 -9.96 8.45 3.16
CA GLN A 102 -8.93 9.36 3.64
C GLN A 102 -8.10 8.73 4.78
N ASP A 103 -8.74 7.95 5.66
CA ASP A 103 -8.04 7.17 6.67
C ASP A 103 -7.12 6.13 6.02
N GLU A 104 -7.63 5.35 5.06
CA GLU A 104 -6.84 4.31 4.38
C GLU A 104 -5.67 4.89 3.58
N LEU A 105 -5.84 6.05 2.93
CA LEU A 105 -4.74 6.78 2.28
C LEU A 105 -3.71 7.27 3.30
N SER A 106 -4.14 7.76 4.46
CA SER A 106 -3.23 8.17 5.53
C SER A 106 -2.47 6.98 6.12
N TYR A 107 -3.12 5.82 6.22
CA TYR A 107 -2.51 4.61 6.71
C TYR A 107 -1.42 4.05 5.80
N ILE A 108 -1.53 4.25 4.48
CA ILE A 108 -0.43 3.92 3.55
C ILE A 108 0.86 4.62 3.97
N VAL A 109 0.79 5.90 4.36
CA VAL A 109 1.97 6.65 4.82
C VAL A 109 2.55 6.01 6.08
N SER A 110 1.72 5.78 7.11
CA SER A 110 2.22 5.20 8.36
C SER A 110 2.78 3.79 8.16
N ASP A 111 2.15 2.99 7.32
CA ASP A 111 2.52 1.58 7.14
C ASP A 111 3.82 1.43 6.38
N PHE A 112 3.98 2.18 5.27
CA PHE A 112 5.21 2.14 4.49
C PHE A 112 6.38 2.78 5.24
N ARG A 113 6.13 3.84 6.02
CA ARG A 113 7.16 4.43 6.89
C ARG A 113 7.58 3.46 7.99
N ALA A 114 6.63 2.75 8.62
CA ALA A 114 6.92 1.69 9.59
C ALA A 114 7.67 0.50 8.97
N ALA A 115 7.44 0.24 7.68
CA ALA A 115 8.20 -0.74 6.89
C ALA A 115 9.55 -0.19 6.39
N GLY A 116 9.96 1.01 6.78
CA GLY A 116 11.29 1.56 6.49
C GLY A 116 11.45 2.21 5.11
N TYR A 117 10.36 2.56 4.44
CA TYR A 117 10.43 3.30 3.17
C TYR A 117 10.50 4.81 3.40
N SER A 118 11.27 5.48 2.54
CA SER A 118 11.38 6.94 2.48
C SER A 118 10.10 7.62 1.99
N ASP A 119 9.96 8.90 2.30
CA ASP A 119 8.82 9.71 1.87
C ASP A 119 8.71 9.82 0.35
N LEU A 120 9.83 9.77 -0.37
CA LEU A 120 9.84 9.72 -1.83
C LEU A 120 9.14 8.47 -2.35
N THR A 121 9.44 7.30 -1.78
CA THR A 121 8.82 6.03 -2.17
C THR A 121 7.36 5.95 -1.75
N ILE A 122 7.03 6.44 -0.55
CA ILE A 122 5.65 6.57 -0.09
C ILE A 122 4.85 7.45 -1.08
N GLY A 123 5.46 8.53 -1.59
CA GLY A 123 4.87 9.39 -2.59
C GLY A 123 4.51 8.64 -3.86
N ASN A 124 5.43 7.82 -4.35
CA ASN A 124 5.17 7.00 -5.53
C ASN A 124 4.05 5.97 -5.30
N VAL A 125 3.94 5.39 -4.10
CA VAL A 125 2.84 4.47 -3.75
C VAL A 125 1.50 5.21 -3.74
N LEU A 126 1.44 6.39 -3.14
CA LEU A 126 0.25 7.23 -3.11
C LEU A 126 -0.16 7.69 -4.52
N GLU A 127 0.79 8.10 -5.36
CA GLU A 127 0.51 8.49 -6.75
C GLU A 127 -0.08 7.33 -7.57
N GLN A 128 0.30 6.07 -7.29
CA GLN A 128 -0.38 4.92 -7.89
C GLN A 128 -1.84 4.83 -7.44
N GLN A 129 -2.13 5.08 -6.15
CA GLN A 129 -3.50 5.04 -5.65
C GLN A 129 -4.33 6.18 -6.23
N TYR A 130 -3.78 7.40 -6.29
CA TYR A 130 -4.45 8.57 -6.86
C TYR A 130 -4.85 8.35 -8.30
N LYS A 131 -3.92 7.85 -9.14
CA LYS A 131 -4.23 7.53 -10.54
C LYS A 131 -5.35 6.49 -10.69
N MET A 132 -5.36 5.47 -9.82
CA MET A 132 -6.44 4.50 -9.81
C MET A 132 -7.77 5.14 -9.39
N LEU A 133 -7.78 5.96 -8.33
CA LEU A 133 -8.98 6.64 -7.85
C LEU A 133 -9.53 7.64 -8.89
N ASP A 134 -8.65 8.34 -9.60
CA ASP A 134 -9.01 9.22 -10.73
C ASP A 134 -9.73 8.42 -11.84
N GLN A 135 -9.21 7.24 -12.19
CA GLN A 135 -9.82 6.36 -13.19
C GLN A 135 -11.18 5.81 -12.74
N LEU A 136 -11.37 5.60 -11.44
CA LEU A 136 -12.64 5.18 -10.85
C LEU A 136 -13.62 6.34 -10.64
N GLY A 137 -13.21 7.59 -10.87
CA GLY A 137 -14.02 8.77 -10.60
C GLY A 137 -14.32 9.00 -9.11
N VAL A 138 -13.45 8.51 -8.22
CA VAL A 138 -13.63 8.61 -6.76
C VAL A 138 -12.93 9.87 -6.25
N SER A 139 -13.65 10.71 -5.49
CA SER A 139 -13.07 11.90 -4.87
C SER A 139 -12.18 11.54 -3.67
N TYR A 140 -11.03 12.20 -3.57
CA TYR A 140 -10.07 12.06 -2.47
C TYR A 140 -9.34 13.39 -2.24
N GLU A 141 -8.70 13.53 -1.08
CA GLU A 141 -7.75 14.60 -0.81
C GLU A 141 -6.33 14.06 -0.81
N ARG A 142 -5.42 14.73 -1.52
CA ARG A 142 -4.00 14.35 -1.51
C ARG A 142 -3.43 14.50 -0.10
N ILE A 143 -2.75 13.46 0.36
CA ILE A 143 -2.13 13.42 1.69
C ILE A 143 -0.90 14.32 1.69
N LYS A 144 -0.79 15.17 2.72
CA LYS A 144 0.41 15.97 3.01
C LYS A 144 1.09 15.34 4.23
N TYR A 145 2.36 14.96 4.11
CA TYR A 145 3.07 14.16 5.12
C TYR A 145 4.59 14.32 5.04
#